data_AF-A0A093VMH4-F1
#
_entry.id   AF-A0A093VMH4-F1
#
_cell.length_a   1.000
_cell.length_b   1.000
_cell.length_c   1.000
_cell.angle_alpha   90.00
_cell.angle_beta   90.00
_cell.angle_gamma   90.00
#
_symmetry.space_group_name_H-M   'P 1'
#
loop_
_entity.id
_entity.type
_entity.pdbx_description
1 polymer ?
#
loop_
_entity_poly.entity_id
_entity_poly.type
_entity_poly.pdbx_seq_one_letter_code
_entity_poly.pdbx_strand_id
1 'polypeptide(L)' 'MSSQPLHLVAIATLQDGKLQGALDAIKTLTEEAHKNEPGLLRYFCFTTKNEQGQDQVIFVEK' A
#
# COMPACT_ATOMS: atom_id res chain seq x y z
N MET A 1 0.24 23.95 16.13
CA MET A 1 0.65 23.66 14.74
C MET A 1 -0.51 22.98 14.05
N SER A 2 -0.96 23.47 12.89
CA SER A 2 -1.99 22.78 12.11
C SER A 2 -1.39 21.49 11.56
N SER A 3 -1.79 20.33 12.10
CA SER A 3 -1.46 19.03 11.52
C SER A 3 -2.16 18.95 10.16
N GLN A 4 -1.42 19.21 9.08
CA GLN A 4 -1.92 18.96 7.74
C GLN A 4 -1.89 17.44 7.52
N PRO A 5 -2.96 16.84 6.99
CA PRO A 5 -2.97 15.41 6.70
C PRO A 5 -1.87 15.09 5.67
N LEU A 6 -1.00 14.15 6.02
CA LEU A 6 0.01 13.62 5.12
C LEU A 6 -0.66 12.56 4.25
N HIS A 7 -0.49 12.68 2.92
CA HIS A 7 -0.94 11.66 1.98
C HIS A 7 0.29 10.97 1.39
N LEU A 8 0.42 9.67 1.63
CA LEU A 8 1.51 8.87 1.09
C LEU A 8 1.00 8.07 -0.10
N VAL A 9 1.70 8.15 -1.24
CA VAL A 9 1.47 7.29 -2.39
C VAL A 9 2.75 6.53 -2.69
N ALA A 10 2.72 5.20 -2.64
CA ALA A 10 3.84 4.35 -3.00
C ALA A 10 3.44 3.38 -4.11
N ILE A 11 4.35 3.16 -5.07
CA ILE A 11 4.13 2.25 -6.19
C ILE A 11 5.25 1.22 -6.18
N ALA A 12 4.90 -0.06 -6.12
CA ALA A 12 5.84 -1.17 -6.17
C ALA A 12 5.61 -1.99 -7.44
N THR A 13 6.66 -2.21 -8.22
CA THR A 13 6.64 -3.19 -9.31
C THR A 13 7.06 -4.55 -8.76
N LEU A 14 6.25 -5.56 -9.01
CA LEU A 14 6.42 -6.89 -8.45
C LEU A 14 7.14 -7.81 -9.43
N GLN A 15 7.87 -8.77 -8.88
CA GLN A 15 8.38 -9.89 -9.66
C GLN A 15 7.24 -10.84 -10.02
N ASP A 16 7.38 -11.54 -11.15
CA ASP A 16 6.38 -12.47 -11.64
C ASP A 16 6.01 -13.54 -10.58
N GLY A 17 4.72 -13.76 -10.41
CA GLY A 17 4.17 -14.71 -9.44
C GLY A 17 4.25 -14.26 -7.97
N LYS A 18 4.73 -13.05 -7.67
CA LYS A 18 4.78 -12.51 -6.29
C LYS A 18 3.57 -11.68 -5.88
N LEU A 19 2.61 -11.46 -6.79
CA LEU A 19 1.44 -10.62 -6.53
C LEU A 19 0.67 -11.02 -5.27
N GLN A 20 0.28 -12.29 -5.16
CA GLN A 20 -0.52 -12.75 -4.01
C GLN A 20 0.25 -12.61 -2.69
N GLY A 21 1.51 -13.05 -2.66
CA GLY A 21 2.34 -12.94 -1.46
C GLY A 21 2.61 -11.50 -1.03
N ALA A 22 2.72 -10.56 -1.99
CA ALA A 22 2.80 -9.14 -1.69
C ALA A 22 1.50 -8.65 -1.04
N LEU A 23 0.33 -8.95 -1.64
CA LEU A 23 -0.97 -8.53 -1.10
C LEU A 23 -1.22 -9.06 0.32
N ASP A 24 -0.84 -10.31 0.59
CA ASP A 24 -0.96 -10.90 1.92
C ASP A 24 -0.07 -10.18 2.95
N ALA A 25 1.19 -9.91 2.60
CA ALA A 25 2.13 -9.18 3.46
C ALA A 25 1.66 -7.75 3.75
N ILE A 26 1.16 -7.07 2.71
CA ILE A 26 0.58 -5.74 2.80
C ILE A 26 -0.60 -5.74 3.77
N LYS A 27 -1.51 -6.69 3.63
CA LYS A 27 -2.67 -6.80 4.52
C LYS A 27 -2.23 -6.93 5.98
N THR A 28 -1.31 -7.83 6.27
CA THR A 28 -0.76 -8.02 7.63
C THR A 28 -0.14 -6.72 8.16
N LEU A 29 0.70 -6.05 7.37
CA LEU A 29 1.33 -4.78 7.76
C LEU A 29 0.29 -3.69 8.04
N THR A 30 -0.74 -3.57 7.21
CA THR A 30 -1.79 -2.55 7.42
C THR A 30 -2.64 -2.83 8.65
N GLU A 31 -2.91 -4.10 8.97
CA GLU A 31 -3.63 -4.50 10.19
C GLU A 31 -2.79 -4.22 11.45
N GLU A 32 -1.48 -4.44 11.39
CA GLU A 32 -0.56 -4.12 12.50
C GLU A 32 -0.41 -2.61 12.68
N ALA A 33 -0.21 -1.85 11.59
CA ALA A 33 -0.11 -0.40 11.62
C ALA A 33 -1.37 0.22 12.22
N HIS A 34 -2.57 -0.23 11.82
CA HIS A 34 -3.83 0.31 12.34
C HIS A 34 -4.01 0.06 13.85
N LYS A 35 -3.45 -1.02 14.40
CA LYS A 35 -3.49 -1.29 15.85
C LYS A 35 -2.53 -0.42 16.65
N ASN A 36 -1.38 -0.08 16.08
CA ASN A 36 -0.28 0.55 16.80
C ASN A 36 -0.16 2.06 16.54
N GLU A 37 -0.72 2.57 15.45
CA GLU A 37 -0.63 3.98 15.02
C GLU A 37 -2.00 4.67 15.10
N PRO A 38 -2.34 5.37 16.20
CA PRO A 38 -3.63 6.03 16.38
C PRO A 38 -3.87 7.24 15.45
N GLY A 39 -2.83 7.73 14.76
CA GLY A 39 -2.91 8.81 13.77
C GLY A 39 -3.20 8.33 12.36
N LEU A 40 -3.28 7.01 12.14
CA LEU A 40 -3.41 6.43 10.82
C LEU A 40 -4.85 6.57 10.30
N LEU A 41 -5.01 7.26 9.15
CA LEU A 41 -6.33 7.60 8.61
C LEU A 41 -6.98 6.42 7.85
N ARG A 42 -6.38 5.98 6.74
CA ARG A 42 -6.83 4.81 5.94
C ARG A 42 -5.78 4.40 4.91
N TYR A 43 -5.71 3.10 4.62
CA TYR A 43 -4.94 2.55 3.50
C TYR A 43 -5.84 2.09 2.35
N PHE A 44 -5.42 2.39 1.13
CA PHE A 44 -5.96 1.84 -0.11
C PHE A 44 -4.85 1.12 -0.86
N CYS A 45 -5.17 -0.06 -1.39
CA CYS A 45 -4.26 -0.90 -2.15
C CYS A 45 -4.91 -1.23 -3.49
N PHE A 46 -4.26 -0.89 -4.59
CA PHE A 46 -4.72 -1.17 -5.95
C PHE A 46 -3.72 -2.05 -6.67
N THR A 47 -4.21 -3.03 -7.42
CA THR A 47 -3.38 -3.82 -8.34
C THR A 47 -3.55 -3.27 -9.74
N THR A 48 -2.44 -3.17 -10.47
CA THR A 48 -2.43 -2.74 -11.88
C THR A 48 -1.28 -3.43 -12.62
N LYS A 49 -1.14 -3.14 -13.91
CA LYS A 49 0.02 -3.50 -14.70
C LYS A 49 0.70 -2.24 -15.22
N ASN A 50 2.03 -2.25 -15.29
CA ASN A 50 2.78 -1.18 -15.95
C ASN A 50 2.72 -1.31 -17.49
N GLU A 51 3.36 -0.38 -18.20
CA GLU A 51 3.45 -0.38 -19.67
C GLU A 51 4.11 -1.64 -20.26
N GLN A 52 4.87 -2.37 -19.44
CA GLN A 52 5.57 -3.59 -19.80
C GLN A 52 4.78 -4.86 -19.43
N GLY A 53 3.56 -4.71 -18.87
CA GLY A 53 2.69 -5.80 -18.46
C GLY A 53 3.01 -6.42 -17.08
N GLN A 54 3.99 -5.87 -16.36
CA GLN A 54 4.41 -6.35 -15.04
C GLN A 54 3.40 -5.93 -13.98
N ASP A 55 3.17 -6.81 -13.01
CA ASP A 55 2.27 -6.52 -11.90
C ASP A 55 2.81 -5.37 -11.05
N GLN A 56 1.94 -4.43 -10.73
CA GLN A 56 2.20 -3.31 -9.84
C GLN A 56 1.17 -3.25 -8.73
N VAL A 57 1.61 -2.77 -7.58
CA VAL A 57 0.73 -2.43 -6.46
C VAL A 57 0.92 -0.97 -6.11
N ILE A 58 -0.19 -0.24 -6.00
CA ILE A 58 -0.25 1.15 -5.60
C ILE A 58 -0.84 1.23 -4.18
N PHE A 59 -0.08 1.83 -3.28
CA PHE A 59 -0.43 2.15 -1.90
C PHE A 59 -0.81 3.61 -1.79
N VAL A 60 -1.95 3.88 -1.15
CA VAL A 60 -2.34 5.23 -0.77
C VAL A 60 -2.70 5.25 0.71
N GLU A 61 -2.00 6.07 1.48
CA GLU A 61 -2.39 6.47 2.83
C GLU A 61 -3.13 7.80 2.74
N LYS A 62 -4.39 7.83 3.20
CA LYS A 62 -5.23 9.01 3.14
C LYS A 62 -6.09 9.19 4.37
#